data_AF-A0A418RHP7-F1
#
_entry.id   AF-A0A418RHP7-F1
#
_cell.length_a   1.000
_cell.length_b   1.000
_cell.length_c   1.000
_cell.angle_alpha   90.00
_cell.angle_beta   90.00
_cell.angle_gamma   90.00
#
_symmetry.space_group_name_H-M   'P 1'
#
loop_
_entity.id
_entity.type
_entity.pdbx_description
1 polymer ?
#
loop_
_entity_poly.entity_id
_entity_poly.type
_entity_poly.pdbx_seq_one_letter_code
_entity_poly.pdbx_strand_id
1 'polypeptide(L)' 'SERAGQRAAAIQSLLGTAKLNGLNPEAWLKDTLEKLPTWPNSRIDELLPFTAASLDAKSKDEN' A
#
# COMPACT_ATOMS: atom_id res chain seq x y z
N SER A 1 -7.92 -23.58 -2.77
CA SER A 1 -8.03 -22.60 -1.67
C SER A 1 -7.94 -21.20 -2.26
N GLU A 2 -9.07 -20.65 -2.70
CA GLU A 2 -9.14 -19.36 -3.43
C GLU A 2 -8.65 -18.18 -2.57
N ARG A 3 -8.80 -18.28 -1.25
CA ARG A 3 -8.35 -17.28 -0.27
C ARG A 3 -6.84 -17.06 -0.25
N ALA A 4 -6.05 -18.10 -0.51
CA ALA A 4 -4.58 -17.96 -0.58
C ALA A 4 -4.16 -17.22 -1.85
N GLY A 5 -4.81 -17.51 -2.99
CA GLY A 5 -4.56 -16.82 -4.26
C GLY A 5 -4.97 -15.35 -4.23
N GLN A 6 -6.13 -15.04 -3.64
CA GLN A 6 -6.62 -13.66 -3.50
C GLN A 6 -5.67 -12.78 -2.65
N ARG A 7 -5.11 -13.33 -1.57
CA ARG A 7 -4.13 -12.61 -0.74
C ARG A 7 -2.83 -12.35 -1.50
N ALA A 8 -2.34 -13.34 -2.24
CA ALA A 8 -1.13 -13.16 -3.05
C ALA A 8 -1.33 -12.10 -4.15
N ALA A 9 -2.50 -12.07 -4.80
CA ALA A 9 -2.85 -11.05 -5.78
C ALA A 9 -2.91 -9.64 -5.14
N ALA A 10 -3.53 -9.51 -3.96
CA ALA A 10 -3.58 -8.24 -3.25
C ALA A 10 -2.17 -7.73 -2.88
N ILE A 11 -1.30 -8.59 -2.37
CA ILE A 11 0.09 -8.23 -2.06
C ILE A 11 0.86 -7.80 -3.32
N GLN A 12 0.69 -8.52 -4.44
CA GLN A 12 1.30 -8.12 -5.71
C GLN A 12 0.81 -6.74 -6.20
N SER A 13 -0.49 -6.48 -6.10
CA SER A 13 -1.04 -5.16 -6.44
C SER A 13 -0.43 -4.06 -5.57
N LEU A 14 -0.34 -4.27 -4.24
CA LEU A 14 0.27 -3.31 -3.32
C LEU A 14 1.76 -3.07 -3.60
N LEU A 15 2.53 -4.13 -3.90
CA LEU A 15 3.93 -4.01 -4.31
C LEU A 15 4.09 -3.22 -5.61
N GLY A 16 3.19 -3.48 -6.57
CA GLY A 16 3.13 -2.71 -7.83
C GLY A 16 2.88 -1.23 -7.56
N THR A 17 1.93 -0.91 -6.69
CA THR A 17 1.63 0.47 -6.31
C THR A 17 2.78 1.12 -5.55
N ALA A 18 3.45 0.43 -4.64
CA ALA A 18 4.64 0.96 -3.95
C ALA A 18 5.74 1.35 -4.95
N LYS A 19 6.02 0.49 -5.93
CA LYS A 19 6.97 0.79 -7.01
C LYS A 19 6.55 2.01 -7.85
N LEU A 20 5.26 2.11 -8.20
CA LEU A 20 4.73 3.24 -8.96
C LEU A 20 4.82 4.57 -8.20
N ASN A 21 4.80 4.54 -6.87
CA ASN A 21 5.01 5.71 -6.01
C ASN A 21 6.50 5.97 -5.70
N GLY A 22 7.44 5.23 -6.32
CA GLY A 22 8.87 5.37 -6.06
C GLY A 22 9.33 4.82 -4.71
N LEU A 23 8.48 4.07 -4.01
CA LEU A 23 8.81 3.40 -2.76
C LEU A 23 9.51 2.07 -3.03
N ASN A 24 10.46 1.71 -2.17
CA ASN A 24 11.05 0.39 -2.22
C ASN A 24 10.02 -0.64 -1.70
N PRO A 25 9.54 -1.57 -2.55
CA PRO A 25 8.49 -2.54 -2.19
C PRO A 25 8.90 -3.46 -1.03
N GLU A 26 10.17 -3.88 -0.96
CA GLU A 26 10.64 -4.75 0.11
C GLU A 26 10.75 -4.00 1.44
N ALA A 27 11.24 -2.76 1.40
CA ALA A 27 11.32 -1.91 2.58
C ALA A 27 9.93 -1.58 3.14
N TRP A 28 8.99 -1.21 2.26
CA TRP A 28 7.60 -0.94 2.64
C TRP A 28 6.90 -2.17 3.22
N LEU A 29 7.06 -3.34 2.59
CA LEU A 29 6.46 -4.58 3.08
C LEU A 29 7.00 -4.95 4.47
N LYS A 30 8.31 -4.83 4.67
CA LYS A 30 8.94 -5.10 5.95
C LYS A 30 8.41 -4.15 7.03
N ASP A 31 8.45 -2.85 6.77
CA ASP A 31 7.96 -1.82 7.70
C ASP A 31 6.47 -2.01 8.03
N THR A 32 5.65 -2.36 7.04
CA THR A 32 4.23 -2.67 7.23
C THR A 32 4.03 -3.90 8.11
N LEU A 33 4.78 -4.98 7.90
CA LEU A 33 4.71 -6.19 8.71
C LEU A 33 5.20 -5.98 10.15
N GLU A 34 6.20 -5.13 10.35
CA GLU A 34 6.70 -4.74 11.67
C GLU A 34 5.68 -3.88 12.44
N LYS A 35 4.92 -3.04 11.73
CA LYS A 35 3.88 -2.17 12.30
C LYS A 35 2.54 -2.89 12.53
N LEU A 36 2.20 -3.86 11.69
CA LEU A 36 0.94 -4.63 11.74
C LEU A 36 0.52 -5.13 13.14
N PRO A 37 1.40 -5.74 13.96
CA PRO A 37 1.00 -6.28 15.26
C PRO A 37 0.65 -5.20 16.30
N THR A 38 1.11 -3.96 16.10
CA THR A 38 0.87 -2.84 17.03
C THR A 38 -0.09 -1.80 16.46
N TRP A 39 -0.45 -1.89 15.18
CA TRP A 39 -1.32 -0.92 14.51
C TRP A 39 -2.81 -1.22 14.71
N PRO A 40 -3.64 -0.21 15.01
CA PRO A 40 -5.08 -0.37 15.06
C PRO A 40 -5.64 -0.60 13.65
N ASN A 41 -6.57 -1.55 13.52
CA ASN A 41 -7.18 -1.92 12.24
C ASN A 41 -7.85 -0.72 11.53
N SER A 42 -8.36 0.25 12.30
CA SER A 42 -8.94 1.50 11.81
C SER A 42 -7.95 2.45 11.13
N ARG A 43 -6.63 2.18 11.20
CA ARG A 43 -5.57 2.98 10.58
C ARG A 43 -4.67 2.15 9.66
N ILE A 44 -5.14 0.97 9.23
CA ILE A 44 -4.43 0.15 8.23
C ILE A 44 -4.25 0.93 6.92
N ASP A 45 -5.20 1.79 6.57
CA ASP A 45 -5.14 2.63 5.38
C ASP A 45 -3.92 3.57 5.38
N GLU A 46 -3.39 3.95 6.54
CA GLU A 46 -2.17 4.77 6.66
C GLU A 46 -0.89 3.98 6.37
N LEU A 47 -0.93 2.64 6.47
CA LEU A 47 0.19 1.77 6.11
C LEU A 47 0.20 1.44 4.62
N LEU A 48 -0.85 1.80 3.87
CA LEU A 48 -0.90 1.55 2.44
C LEU A 48 0.12 2.43 1.70
N PRO A 49 0.69 1.95 0.59
CA PRO A 49 1.68 2.70 -0.19
C PRO A 49 1.07 3.89 -0.96
N PHE A 50 -0.20 4.21 -0.68
CA PHE A 50 -0.96 5.34 -1.18
C PHE A 50 -1.72 5.93 0.01
N THR A 51 -1.14 6.94 0.67
CA THR A 51 -1.94 7.78 1.55
C THR A 51 -2.93 8.55 0.68
N ALA A 52 -4.17 8.74 1.14
CA ALA A 52 -5.24 9.40 0.38
C ALA A 52 -4.86 10.77 -0.20
N ALA A 53 -3.79 11.40 0.32
CA ALA A 53 -3.19 12.62 -0.21
C ALA A 53 -2.53 12.47 -1.60
N SER A 54 -2.06 11.27 -1.98
CA SER A 54 -1.42 11.07 -3.30
C SER A 54 -2.45 11.17 -4.46
N LEU A 55 -3.73 10.92 -4.18
CA LEU A 55 -4.80 11.10 -5.17
C LEU A 55 -5.20 12.58 -5.35
N ASP A 56 -4.96 13.45 -4.37
CA ASP A 56 -5.26 14.88 -4.52
C ASP A 56 -4.23 15.61 -5.41
N ALA A 57 -3.01 15.09 -5.49
CA ALA A 57 -1.91 15.71 -6.24
C ALA A 57 -1.94 15.45 -7.76
N LYS A 58 -2.76 14.52 -8.27
CA LYS A 58 -2.80 14.18 -9.71
C LYS A 58 -3.96 14.80 -10.50
N SER A 59 -4.76 15.67 -9.87
CA SER A 59 -5.93 16.29 -10.50
C SER A 59 -5.77 17.80 -10.76
N LYS A 60 -4.58 18.38 -10.56
CA LYS A 60 -4.37 19.84 -10.66
C LYS A 60 -3.46 20.32 -11.79
N ASP A 61 -2.98 19.41 -12.65
CA ASP A 61 -2.16 19.73 -13.84
C ASP A 61 -2.83 19.32 -15.16
N GLU A 62 -4.16 19.46 -15.25
CA GLU A 62 -4.86 19.46 -16.55
C GLU A 62 -5.97 20.52 -16.55
N ASN A 63 -5.59 21.80 -16.66
CA ASN A 63 -6.43 22.87 -17.22
C ASN A 63 -5.59 24.05 -17.71
#